data_AF-A0A2D3W4Z5-F1
#
_entry.id   AF-A0A2D3W4Z5-F1
#
_cell.length_a   1.000
_cell.length_b   1.000
_cell.length_c   1.000
_cell.angle_alpha   90.00
_cell.angle_beta   90.00
_cell.angle_gamma   90.00
#
_symmetry.space_group_name_H-M   'P 1'
#
loop_
_entity.id
_entity.type
_entity.pdbx_description
1 polymer ?
#
loop_
_entity_poly.entity_id
_entity_poly.type
_entity_poly.pdbx_seq_one_letter_code
_entity_poly.pdbx_strand_id
1 'polypeptide(L)' 'MEDIQEILEDFLIEAFELIEQIDQDLVELEAKPDDLDLLNSIFRVAHTVKGSSSFLNFDVLTKLT' A
#
# COMPACT_ATOMS: atom_id res chain seq x y z
N MET A 1 -16.05 -7.60 19.06
CA MET A 1 -16.29 -8.19 17.72
C MET A 1 -16.58 -7.10 16.72
N GLU A 2 -17.40 -6.09 17.07
CA GLU A 2 -17.55 -4.84 16.28
C GLU A 2 -16.20 -4.11 16.09
N ASP A 3 -15.36 -4.01 17.13
CA ASP A 3 -14.08 -3.28 17.04
C ASP A 3 -13.09 -3.86 16.01
N ILE A 4 -13.11 -5.19 15.82
CA ILE A 4 -12.24 -5.85 14.82
C ILE A 4 -12.77 -5.58 13.42
N GLN A 5 -14.10 -5.53 13.25
CA GLN A 5 -14.71 -5.25 11.96
C GLN A 5 -14.43 -3.82 11.51
N GLU A 6 -14.52 -2.85 12.43
CA GLU A 6 -14.17 -1.44 12.15
C GLU A 6 -12.71 -1.29 11.73
N ILE A 7 -11.77 -1.91 12.47
CA ILE A 7 -10.34 -1.91 12.11
C ILE A 7 -10.10 -2.52 10.71
N LEU A 8 -10.84 -3.58 10.36
CA LEU A 8 -10.73 -4.21 9.05
C LEU A 8 -11.28 -3.33 7.94
N GLU A 9 -12.39 -2.65 8.17
CA GLU A 9 -12.98 -1.72 7.21
C GLU A 9 -12.04 -0.53 6.96
N ASP A 10 -11.49 0.06 8.02
CA ASP A 10 -10.51 1.14 7.93
C ASP A 10 -9.26 0.69 7.16
N PHE A 11 -8.73 -0.50 7.49
CA PHE A 11 -7.58 -1.06 6.78
C PHE A 11 -7.85 -1.26 5.29
N LEU A 12 -9.04 -1.79 4.93
CA LEU A 12 -9.39 -2.02 3.53
C LEU A 12 -9.49 -0.69 2.78
N ILE A 13 -10.13 0.33 3.37
CA ILE A 13 -10.23 1.66 2.77
C ILE A 13 -8.84 2.24 2.51
N GLU A 14 -7.98 2.26 3.54
CA GLU A 14 -6.61 2.77 3.42
C GLU A 14 -5.80 1.97 2.36
N ALA A 15 -5.89 0.65 2.39
CA ALA A 15 -5.16 -0.20 1.45
C ALA A 15 -5.58 0.07 -0.01
N PHE A 16 -6.88 0.27 -0.28
CA PHE A 16 -7.34 0.60 -1.63
C PHE A 16 -6.85 1.97 -2.09
N GLU A 17 -6.88 2.99 -1.22
CA GLU A 17 -6.37 4.33 -1.53
C GLU A 17 -4.86 4.29 -1.84
N LEU A 18 -4.07 3.56 -1.03
CA LEU A 18 -2.64 3.41 -1.25
C LEU A 18 -2.33 2.64 -2.54
N ILE A 19 -3.11 1.61 -2.88
CA ILE A 19 -2.95 0.88 -4.15
C ILE A 19 -3.27 1.78 -5.35
N GLU A 20 -4.34 2.58 -5.27
CA GLU A 20 -4.68 3.54 -6.33
C GLU A 20 -3.56 4.57 -6.54
N GLN A 21 -2.93 5.04 -5.46
CA GLN A 21 -1.77 5.92 -5.54
C GLN A 21 -0.58 5.23 -6.24
N ILE A 22 -0.28 3.97 -5.90
CA ILE A 22 0.79 3.20 -6.56
C ILE A 22 0.51 3.08 -8.06
N ASP A 23 -0.72 2.78 -8.46
CA ASP A 23 -1.09 2.64 -9.87
C ASP A 23 -0.84 3.95 -10.64
N GLN A 24 -1.22 5.09 -10.07
CA GLN A 24 -0.99 6.41 -10.67
C GLN A 24 0.50 6.74 -10.76
N ASP A 25 1.25 6.52 -9.68
CA ASP A 25 2.68 6.78 -9.61
C ASP A 25 3.46 5.89 -10.59
N LEU A 26 3.05 4.63 -10.77
CA LEU A 26 3.64 3.72 -11.75
C LEU A 26 3.42 4.21 -13.18
N VAL A 27 2.22 4.68 -13.52
CA VAL A 27 1.93 5.27 -14.83
C VAL A 27 2.78 6.53 -15.05
N GLU A 28 3.00 7.35 -14.03
CA GLU A 28 3.90 8.51 -14.14
C GLU A 28 5.37 8.07 -14.32
N LEU A 29 5.80 7.02 -13.62
CA LEU A 29 7.16 6.49 -13.69
C LEU A 29 7.47 5.94 -15.09
N GLU A 30 6.48 5.38 -15.80
CA GLU A 30 6.65 4.97 -17.21
C GLU A 30 7.11 6.14 -18.11
N ALA A 31 6.64 7.35 -17.82
CA ALA A 31 7.03 8.56 -18.55
C ALA A 31 8.36 9.16 -18.04
N LYS A 32 8.75 8.86 -16.79
CA LYS A 32 9.93 9.39 -16.10
C LYS A 32 10.75 8.27 -15.41
N PRO A 33 11.33 7.32 -16.18
CA PRO A 33 11.92 6.11 -15.60
C PRO A 33 13.13 6.35 -14.70
N ASP A 34 13.81 7.49 -14.84
CA ASP A 34 14.97 7.88 -14.02
C ASP A 34 14.59 8.71 -12.78
N ASP A 35 13.29 8.93 -12.53
CA ASP A 35 12.80 9.67 -11.36
C ASP A 35 12.87 8.81 -10.10
N LEU A 36 14.03 8.86 -9.44
CA LEU A 36 14.30 8.12 -8.22
C LEU A 36 13.43 8.60 -7.04
N ASP A 37 12.97 9.84 -7.04
CA ASP A 37 12.12 10.36 -5.96
C ASP A 37 10.71 9.76 -6.05
N LEU A 38 10.17 9.64 -7.27
CA LEU A 38 8.92 8.94 -7.56
C LEU A 38 9.02 7.45 -7.23
N LEU A 39 10.10 6.78 -7.66
CA LEU A 39 10.33 5.37 -7.32
C LEU A 39 10.39 5.15 -5.79
N ASN A 40 11.08 6.04 -5.07
CA ASN A 40 11.11 6.00 -3.61
C ASN A 40 9.74 6.26 -2.98
N SER A 41 8.89 7.08 -3.60
CA SER A 41 7.50 7.29 -3.17
C SER A 41 6.70 5.99 -3.25
N ILE A 42 6.71 5.34 -4.40
CA ILE A 42 6.04 4.04 -4.64
C ILE A 42 6.48 3.01 -3.60
N PHE A 43 7.80 2.90 -3.37
CA PHE A 43 8.33 1.97 -2.37
C PHE A 43 7.80 2.25 -0.96
N ARG A 44 7.73 3.52 -0.55
CA ARG A 44 7.21 3.89 0.78
C ARG A 44 5.74 3.53 0.92
N VAL A 45 4.93 3.75 -0.11
CA VAL A 45 3.50 3.40 -0.10
C VAL A 45 3.32 1.89 0.04
N ALA A 46 4.05 1.10 -0.76
CA ALA A 46 4.04 -0.37 -0.63
C ALA A 46 4.49 -0.84 0.77
N HIS A 47 5.52 -0.20 1.34
CA HIS A 47 6.01 -0.50 2.68
C HIS A 47 4.96 -0.24 3.77
N THR A 48 4.15 0.83 3.63
CA THR A 48 3.02 1.11 4.53
C THR A 48 1.99 -0.01 4.47
N VAL A 49 1.58 -0.44 3.27
CA VAL A 49 0.61 -1.55 3.11
C VAL A 49 1.13 -2.83 3.75
N LYS A 50 2.42 -3.14 3.58
CA LYS A 50 3.07 -4.29 4.24
C LYS A 50 3.03 -4.19 5.76
N GLY A 51 3.33 -3.00 6.30
CA GLY A 51 3.31 -2.72 7.74
C GLY A 51 1.92 -2.94 8.34
N SER A 52 0.88 -2.35 7.75
CA SER A 52 -0.50 -2.51 8.18
C SER A 52 -0.99 -3.95 8.06
N SER A 53 -0.59 -4.66 6.99
CA SER A 53 -0.89 -6.08 6.82
C SER A 53 -0.25 -6.96 7.90
N SER A 54 1.01 -6.68 8.26
CA SER A 54 1.70 -7.42 9.31
C SER A 54 1.08 -7.17 10.69
N PHE A 55 0.58 -5.96 10.95
CA PHE A 55 -0.12 -5.64 12.19
C PHE A 55 -1.42 -6.46 12.37
N LEU A 56 -2.13 -6.72 11.26
CA LEU A 56 -3.34 -7.53 11.25
C LEU A 56 -3.09 -9.04 11.11
N ASN A 57 -1.82 -9.49 11.10
CA ASN A 57 -1.41 -10.87 10.84
C ASN A 57 -1.92 -11.42 9.49
N PHE A 58 -1.98 -10.56 8.46
CA PHE A 58 -2.29 -10.97 7.10
C PHE A 58 -1.03 -11.44 6.39
N ASP A 59 -0.60 -12.66 6.72
CA ASP A 59 0.67 -13.25 6.25
C ASP A 59 0.80 -13.27 4.73
N VAL A 60 -0.30 -13.56 4.02
CA VAL A 60 -0.31 -13.61 2.55
C VAL A 60 0.00 -12.23 1.97
N LEU A 61 -0.65 -11.19 2.49
CA LEU A 61 -0.51 -9.83 2.01
C LEU A 61 0.85 -9.23 2.39
N THR A 62 1.31 -9.51 3.62
CA THR A 62 2.65 -9.14 4.13
C THR A 62 3.79 -9.75 3.30
N LYS A 63 3.58 -10.93 2.71
CA LYS A 63 4.58 -11.58 1.85
C LYS A 63 4.56 -11.05 0.41
N LEU A 64 3.41 -10.60 -0.06
CA LEU A 64 3.24 -10.08 -1.42
C LEU A 64 3.78 -8.64 -1.56
N THR A 65 3.69 -7.87 -0.48
CA THR A 65 4.09 -6.45 -0.38
C THR A 65 5.43 -6.27 0.30
#